data_AF-U2B482-F1
#
_entry.id   AF-U2B482-F1
#
_cell.length_a   1.000
_cell.length_b   1.000
_cell.length_c   1.000
_cell.angle_alpha   90.00
_cell.angle_beta   90.00
_cell.angle_gamma   90.00
#
_symmetry.space_group_name_H-M   'P 1'
#
loop_
_entity.id
_entity.type
_entity.pdbx_description
1 polymer ?
#
loop_
_entity_poly.entity_id
_entity_poly.type
_entity_poly.pdbx_seq_one_letter_code
_entity_poly.pdbx_strand_id
1 'polypeptide(L)'
;VSSKGETLVQKTAGQMNTIDHSVKAAEQVVKGLEIKSKDITNILRVINGIADQTNLLALNAAIEAARAGEYGRGFSVVAEEVRKLAVQSADSAKEIESLISEIVKEIHTSLNVLQSVNKEVETGLVMTDETKQSFKHISQMTNQIASELQNMNATVEELSAGAQEISAASNDITAISKESSDGIQDIAASAEEQLASMEEISSSALTLERMSEELRDLTKQFKVDK
;
A
#
# COMPACT_ATOMS: atom_id res chain seq x y z
N VAL A 1 4.60 -5.27 8.72
CA VAL A 1 3.39 -4.46 8.39
C VAL A 1 2.87 -4.77 7.00
N SER A 2 3.73 -4.79 5.97
CA SER A 2 3.30 -5.02 4.58
C SER A 2 2.59 -6.36 4.34
N SER A 3 3.13 -7.49 4.82
CA SER A 3 2.52 -8.83 4.58
C SER A 3 1.12 -9.00 5.18
N LYS A 4 0.90 -8.47 6.39
CA LYS A 4 -0.42 -8.47 7.03
C LYS A 4 -1.40 -7.55 6.30
N GLY A 5 -0.92 -6.40 5.80
CA GLY A 5 -1.69 -5.49 4.94
C GLY A 5 -2.12 -6.16 3.64
N GLU A 6 -1.18 -6.79 2.92
CA GLU A 6 -1.45 -7.51 1.67
C GLU A 6 -2.46 -8.64 1.87
N THR A 7 -2.33 -9.42 2.94
CA THR A 7 -3.29 -10.48 3.29
C THR A 7 -4.70 -9.92 3.55
N LEU A 8 -4.79 -8.80 4.29
CA LEU A 8 -6.07 -8.14 4.56
C LEU A 8 -6.71 -7.61 3.30
N VAL A 9 -5.93 -6.97 2.41
CA VAL A 9 -6.42 -6.48 1.12
C VAL A 9 -6.90 -7.62 0.24
N GLN A 10 -6.17 -8.74 0.20
CA GLN A 10 -6.60 -9.92 -0.55
C GLN A 10 -7.91 -10.51 -0.02
N LYS A 11 -8.09 -10.52 1.31
CA LYS A 11 -9.35 -10.91 1.94
C LYS A 11 -10.49 -9.95 1.58
N THR A 12 -10.23 -8.64 1.60
CA THR A 12 -11.20 -7.61 1.19
C THR A 12 -11.60 -7.78 -0.27
N ALA A 13 -10.63 -8.05 -1.17
CA ALA A 13 -10.91 -8.30 -2.59
C ALA A 13 -11.80 -9.54 -2.79
N GLY A 14 -11.51 -10.63 -2.06
CA GLY A 14 -12.36 -11.82 -2.06
C GLY A 14 -13.78 -11.54 -1.57
N GLN A 15 -13.91 -10.70 -0.54
CA GLN A 15 -15.21 -10.30 -0.02
C GLN A 15 -15.98 -9.43 -1.03
N MET A 16 -15.31 -8.51 -1.74
CA MET A 16 -15.94 -7.70 -2.79
C MET A 16 -16.41 -8.54 -3.98
N ASN A 17 -15.66 -9.55 -4.40
CA ASN A 17 -16.13 -10.50 -5.42
C ASN A 17 -17.37 -11.28 -4.94
N THR A 18 -17.41 -11.65 -3.67
CA THR A 18 -18.59 -12.32 -3.10
C THR A 18 -19.83 -11.39 -3.09
N ILE A 19 -19.62 -10.11 -2.79
CA ILE A 19 -20.67 -9.09 -2.85
C ILE A 19 -21.13 -8.87 -4.31
N ASP A 20 -20.22 -8.77 -5.28
CA ASP A 20 -20.55 -8.65 -6.71
C ASP A 20 -21.46 -9.80 -7.18
N HIS A 21 -21.10 -11.04 -6.85
CA HIS A 21 -21.93 -12.20 -7.17
C HIS A 21 -23.30 -12.14 -6.49
N SER A 22 -23.34 -11.72 -5.22
CA SER A 22 -24.60 -11.61 -4.47
C SER A 22 -25.53 -10.54 -5.05
N VAL A 23 -24.98 -9.40 -5.48
CA VAL A 23 -25.74 -8.31 -6.11
C VAL A 23 -26.28 -8.74 -7.47
N LYS A 24 -25.45 -9.41 -8.30
CA LYS A 24 -25.89 -9.97 -9.59
C LYS A 24 -26.99 -11.02 -9.42
N ALA A 25 -26.89 -11.88 -8.41
CA ALA A 25 -27.94 -12.85 -8.10
C ALA A 25 -29.24 -12.16 -7.64
N ALA A 26 -29.14 -11.13 -6.79
CA ALA A 26 -30.30 -10.34 -6.38
C ALA A 26 -30.97 -9.64 -7.58
N GLU A 27 -30.20 -9.07 -8.50
CA GLU A 27 -30.70 -8.47 -9.73
C GLU A 27 -31.48 -9.47 -10.60
N GLN A 28 -30.97 -10.70 -10.75
CA GLN A 28 -31.68 -11.76 -11.47
C GLN A 28 -33.00 -12.14 -10.81
N VAL A 29 -33.04 -12.24 -9.48
CA VAL A 29 -34.28 -12.52 -8.73
C VAL A 29 -35.31 -11.41 -8.94
N VAL A 30 -34.91 -10.15 -8.84
CA VAL A 30 -35.81 -8.99 -9.02
C VAL A 30 -36.32 -8.91 -10.46
N LYS A 31 -35.47 -9.17 -11.47
CA LYS A 31 -35.92 -9.31 -12.87
C LYS A 31 -36.91 -10.46 -13.06
N GLY A 32 -36.71 -11.57 -12.35
CA GLY A 32 -37.67 -12.67 -12.33
C GLY A 32 -39.04 -12.27 -11.75
N LEU A 33 -39.05 -11.43 -10.71
CA LEU A 33 -40.28 -10.87 -10.15
C LEU A 33 -40.98 -9.93 -11.15
N GLU A 34 -40.24 -9.12 -11.90
CA GLU A 34 -40.81 -8.23 -12.93
C GLU A 34 -41.63 -9.03 -13.97
N ILE A 35 -41.05 -10.13 -14.46
CA ILE A 35 -41.71 -11.01 -15.44
C ILE A 35 -42.97 -11.64 -14.83
N LYS A 36 -42.88 -12.17 -13.61
CA LYS A 36 -44.03 -12.78 -12.92
C LYS A 36 -45.15 -11.78 -12.66
N SER A 37 -44.83 -10.55 -12.25
CA SER A 37 -45.83 -9.50 -12.05
C SER A 37 -46.54 -9.15 -13.36
N LYS A 38 -45.81 -9.10 -14.48
CA LYS A 38 -46.39 -8.89 -15.81
C LYS A 38 -47.34 -10.02 -16.22
N ASP A 39 -46.99 -11.27 -15.91
CA ASP A 39 -47.87 -12.42 -16.14
C ASP A 39 -49.15 -12.32 -15.30
N ILE A 40 -49.05 -11.90 -14.04
CA ILE A 40 -50.22 -11.67 -13.19
C ILE A 40 -51.11 -10.56 -13.77
N THR A 41 -50.55 -9.45 -14.24
CA THR A 41 -51.33 -8.39 -14.92
C THR A 41 -52.09 -8.93 -16.13
N ASN A 42 -51.49 -9.82 -16.93
CA ASN A 42 -52.18 -10.46 -18.05
C ASN A 42 -53.32 -11.36 -17.60
N ILE A 43 -53.13 -12.14 -16.53
CA ILE A 43 -54.17 -12.99 -15.94
C ILE A 43 -55.34 -12.14 -15.42
N LEU A 44 -55.06 -11.03 -14.74
CA LEU A 44 -56.09 -10.13 -14.24
C LEU A 44 -56.93 -9.53 -15.38
N ARG A 45 -56.31 -9.20 -16.52
CA ARG A 45 -57.05 -8.76 -17.71
C ARG A 45 -58.01 -9.83 -18.23
N VAL A 46 -57.61 -11.10 -18.20
CA VAL A 46 -58.48 -12.23 -18.59
C VAL A 46 -59.63 -12.39 -17.58
N ILE A 47 -59.35 -12.33 -16.27
CA ILE A 47 -60.37 -12.42 -15.22
C ILE A 47 -61.39 -11.29 -15.36
N ASN A 48 -60.94 -10.07 -15.60
CA ASN A 48 -61.82 -8.92 -15.80
C ASN A 48 -62.72 -9.12 -17.04
N GLY A 49 -62.16 -9.63 -18.15
CA GLY A 49 -62.94 -10.00 -19.33
C GLY A 49 -63.97 -11.11 -19.06
N ILE A 50 -63.63 -12.12 -18.25
CA ILE A 50 -64.58 -13.17 -17.84
C ILE A 50 -65.69 -12.58 -16.97
N ALA A 51 -65.36 -11.69 -16.03
CA ALA A 51 -66.32 -11.02 -15.16
C ALA A 51 -67.30 -10.16 -15.98
N ASP A 52 -66.80 -9.37 -16.94
CA ASP A 52 -67.62 -8.58 -17.86
C ASP A 52 -68.55 -9.46 -18.70
N GLN A 53 -68.04 -10.56 -19.25
CA GLN A 53 -68.84 -11.51 -20.02
C GLN A 53 -69.91 -12.20 -19.16
N THR A 54 -69.57 -12.55 -17.92
CA THR A 54 -70.49 -13.17 -16.96
C THR A 54 -71.59 -12.17 -16.56
N ASN A 55 -71.23 -10.90 -16.35
CA ASN A 55 -72.17 -9.81 -16.07
C ASN A 55 -73.16 -9.61 -17.24
N LEU A 56 -72.67 -9.63 -18.48
CA LEU A 56 -73.52 -9.57 -19.69
C LEU A 56 -74.44 -10.79 -19.83
N LEU A 57 -73.93 -12.00 -19.58
CA LEU A 57 -74.73 -13.22 -19.61
C LEU A 57 -75.82 -13.22 -18.54
N ALA A 58 -75.48 -12.80 -17.32
CA ALA A 58 -76.41 -12.68 -16.21
C ALA A 58 -77.49 -11.63 -16.48
N LEU A 59 -77.14 -10.49 -17.08
CA LEU A 59 -78.09 -9.48 -17.50
C LEU A 59 -79.08 -10.02 -18.55
N ASN A 60 -78.58 -10.73 -19.57
CA ASN A 60 -79.44 -11.36 -20.58
C ASN A 60 -80.37 -12.42 -19.97
N ALA A 61 -79.87 -13.22 -19.02
CA ALA A 61 -80.68 -14.20 -18.30
C ALA A 61 -81.75 -13.53 -17.42
N ALA A 62 -81.44 -12.39 -16.77
CA ALA A 62 -82.41 -11.62 -15.99
C ALA A 62 -83.52 -11.04 -16.88
N ILE A 63 -83.17 -10.54 -18.07
CA ILE A 63 -84.14 -10.06 -19.07
C ILE A 63 -85.06 -11.18 -19.53
N GLU A 64 -84.52 -12.35 -19.88
CA GLU A 64 -85.34 -13.47 -20.36
C GLU A 64 -86.20 -14.07 -19.24
N ALA A 65 -85.70 -14.08 -18.00
CA ALA A 65 -86.47 -14.47 -16.83
C ALA A 65 -87.63 -13.51 -16.55
N ALA A 66 -87.43 -12.19 -16.72
CA ALA A 66 -88.52 -11.20 -16.63
C ALA A 66 -89.56 -11.40 -17.74
N ARG A 67 -89.13 -11.82 -18.93
CA ARG A 67 -89.98 -12.11 -20.09
C ARG A 67 -90.86 -13.34 -19.90
N ALA A 68 -90.39 -14.35 -19.14
CA ALA A 68 -91.14 -15.56 -18.80
C ALA A 68 -92.21 -15.35 -17.69
N GLY A 69 -92.31 -14.14 -17.12
CA GLY A 69 -93.33 -13.80 -16.12
C GLY A 69 -93.22 -14.64 -14.85
N GLU A 70 -94.35 -15.18 -14.38
CA GLU A 70 -94.43 -15.97 -13.13
C GLU A 70 -93.54 -17.22 -13.14
N TYR A 71 -93.31 -17.84 -14.31
CA TYR A 71 -92.46 -19.03 -14.44
C TYR A 71 -90.95 -18.72 -14.38
N GLY A 72 -90.55 -17.46 -14.60
CA GLY A 72 -89.15 -17.01 -14.59
C GLY A 72 -88.68 -16.46 -13.25
N ARG A 73 -89.55 -16.35 -12.25
CA ARG A 73 -89.27 -15.67 -10.97
C ARG A 73 -88.05 -16.23 -10.23
N GLY A 74 -87.90 -17.55 -10.18
CA GLY A 74 -86.73 -18.21 -9.56
C GLY A 74 -85.43 -17.98 -10.35
N PHE A 75 -85.50 -18.02 -11.67
CA PHE A 75 -84.34 -17.75 -12.54
C PHE A 75 -83.90 -16.29 -12.49
N SER A 76 -84.83 -15.34 -12.32
CA SER A 76 -84.52 -13.92 -12.18
C SER A 76 -83.67 -13.63 -10.93
N VAL A 77 -83.98 -14.28 -9.81
CA VAL A 77 -83.20 -14.15 -8.57
C VAL A 77 -81.78 -14.69 -8.74
N VAL A 78 -81.63 -15.86 -9.38
CA VAL A 78 -80.31 -16.45 -9.64
C VAL A 78 -79.50 -15.57 -10.60
N ALA A 79 -80.13 -15.05 -11.66
CA ALA A 79 -79.47 -14.17 -12.62
C ALA A 79 -78.95 -12.89 -11.97
N GLU A 80 -79.72 -12.27 -11.06
CA GLU A 80 -79.28 -11.07 -10.34
C GLU A 80 -78.13 -11.37 -9.36
N GLU A 81 -78.16 -12.52 -8.68
CA GLU A 81 -77.05 -12.92 -7.78
C GLU A 81 -75.77 -13.20 -8.58
N VAL A 82 -75.86 -13.88 -9.74
CA VAL A 82 -74.71 -14.09 -10.64
C VAL A 82 -74.17 -12.75 -11.17
N ARG A 83 -75.06 -11.81 -11.52
CA ARG A 83 -74.67 -10.46 -11.95
C ARG A 83 -73.90 -9.73 -10.86
N LYS A 84 -74.38 -9.79 -9.62
CA LYS A 84 -73.72 -9.19 -8.46
C LYS A 84 -72.35 -9.80 -8.20
N LEU A 85 -72.22 -11.12 -8.27
CA LEU A 85 -70.93 -11.82 -8.14
C LEU A 85 -69.96 -11.43 -9.27
N ALA A 86 -70.45 -11.27 -10.50
CA ALA A 86 -69.63 -10.84 -11.62
C ALA A 86 -69.07 -9.42 -11.42
N VAL A 87 -69.90 -8.47 -10.98
CA VAL A 87 -69.43 -7.11 -10.65
C VAL A 87 -68.43 -7.13 -9.50
N GLN A 88 -68.71 -7.87 -8.42
CA GLN A 88 -67.77 -8.01 -7.31
C GLN A 88 -66.43 -8.64 -7.73
N SER A 89 -66.45 -9.58 -8.67
CA SER A 89 -65.24 -10.20 -9.21
C SER A 89 -64.43 -9.21 -10.07
N ALA A 90 -65.10 -8.35 -10.85
CA ALA A 90 -64.44 -7.30 -11.63
C ALA A 90 -63.78 -6.24 -10.72
N ASP A 91 -64.51 -5.80 -9.69
CA ASP A 91 -63.99 -4.84 -8.70
C ASP A 91 -62.78 -5.42 -7.95
N SER A 92 -62.86 -6.68 -7.51
CA SER A 92 -61.74 -7.37 -6.85
C SER A 92 -60.54 -7.52 -7.79
N ALA A 93 -60.76 -7.87 -9.06
CA ALA A 93 -59.69 -7.97 -10.04
C ALA A 93 -58.97 -6.62 -10.26
N LYS A 94 -59.73 -5.51 -10.25
CA LYS A 94 -59.21 -4.15 -10.37
C LYS A 94 -58.41 -3.70 -9.15
N GLU A 95 -58.84 -4.07 -7.95
CA GLU A 95 -58.06 -3.83 -6.73
C GLU A 95 -56.72 -4.58 -6.77
N ILE A 96 -56.73 -5.86 -7.17
CA ILE A 96 -55.49 -6.64 -7.33
C ILE A 96 -54.60 -6.04 -8.42
N GLU A 97 -55.17 -5.54 -9.52
CA GLU A 97 -54.40 -4.86 -10.58
C GLU A 97 -53.67 -3.62 -10.05
N SER A 98 -54.32 -2.82 -9.19
CA SER A 98 -53.68 -1.69 -8.53
C SER A 98 -52.51 -2.12 -7.64
N LEU A 99 -52.69 -3.16 -6.83
CA LEU A 99 -51.62 -3.70 -5.97
C LEU A 99 -50.44 -4.22 -6.79
N ILE A 100 -50.70 -4.92 -7.90
CA ILE A 100 -49.65 -5.42 -8.79
C ILE A 100 -48.92 -4.26 -9.47
N SER A 101 -49.61 -3.19 -9.83
CA SER A 101 -48.99 -1.98 -10.38
C SER A 101 -48.01 -1.33 -9.39
N GLU A 102 -48.39 -1.25 -8.11
CA GLU A 102 -47.52 -0.77 -7.04
C GLU A 102 -46.29 -1.68 -6.87
N ILE A 103 -46.48 -3.01 -6.86
CA ILE A 103 -45.37 -3.98 -6.80
C ILE A 103 -44.41 -3.81 -7.98
N VAL A 104 -44.90 -3.60 -9.20
CA VAL A 104 -44.04 -3.36 -10.37
C VAL A 104 -43.21 -2.09 -10.19
N LYS A 105 -43.81 -1.02 -9.65
CA LYS A 105 -43.08 0.22 -9.36
C LYS A 105 -41.97 0.02 -8.32
N GLU A 106 -42.23 -0.77 -7.28
CA GLU A 106 -41.22 -1.13 -6.27
C GLU A 106 -40.09 -2.00 -6.85
N ILE A 107 -40.42 -2.92 -7.77
CA ILE A 107 -39.46 -3.73 -8.52
C ILE A 107 -38.54 -2.82 -9.35
N HIS A 108 -39.08 -1.86 -10.10
CA HIS A 108 -38.26 -0.90 -10.86
C HIS A 108 -37.36 -0.06 -9.97
N THR A 109 -37.89 0.40 -8.83
CA THR A 109 -37.10 1.13 -7.84
C THR A 109 -35.94 0.27 -7.32
N SER A 110 -36.21 -1.00 -7.02
CA SER A 110 -35.21 -1.97 -6.54
C SER A 110 -34.12 -2.24 -7.60
N LEU A 111 -34.49 -2.34 -8.88
CA LEU A 111 -33.52 -2.50 -9.97
C LEU A 111 -32.58 -1.30 -10.09
N ASN A 112 -33.10 -0.07 -9.97
CA ASN A 112 -32.27 1.14 -10.01
C ASN A 112 -31.28 1.20 -8.84
N VAL A 113 -31.72 0.79 -7.65
CA VAL A 113 -30.83 0.67 -6.47
C VAL A 113 -29.75 -0.38 -6.72
N LEU A 114 -30.12 -1.56 -7.21
CA LEU A 114 -29.16 -2.63 -7.50
C LEU A 114 -28.12 -2.22 -8.56
N GLN A 115 -28.51 -1.47 -9.59
CA GLN A 115 -27.57 -0.92 -10.57
C GLN A 115 -26.57 0.05 -9.93
N SER A 116 -27.04 0.90 -9.02
CA SER A 116 -26.18 1.83 -8.30
C SER A 116 -25.20 1.08 -7.38
N VAL A 117 -25.69 0.07 -6.67
CA VAL A 117 -24.85 -0.81 -5.83
C VAL A 117 -23.81 -1.56 -6.67
N ASN A 118 -24.17 -2.05 -7.85
CA ASN A 118 -23.25 -2.74 -8.75
C ASN A 118 -22.07 -1.82 -9.14
N LYS A 119 -22.36 -0.56 -9.46
CA LYS A 119 -21.33 0.45 -9.75
C LYS A 119 -20.42 0.75 -8.54
N GLU A 120 -20.98 0.83 -7.34
CA GLU A 120 -20.21 1.01 -6.11
C GLU A 120 -19.29 -0.19 -5.83
N VAL A 121 -19.77 -1.41 -6.09
CA VAL A 121 -18.97 -2.63 -5.94
C VAL A 121 -17.82 -2.67 -6.96
N GLU A 122 -18.08 -2.32 -8.22
CA GLU A 122 -17.03 -2.21 -9.25
C GLU A 122 -15.96 -1.18 -8.86
N THR A 123 -16.40 -0.03 -8.36
CA THR A 123 -15.51 1.04 -7.87
C THR A 123 -14.69 0.55 -6.65
N GLY A 124 -15.31 -0.20 -5.73
CA GLY A 124 -14.64 -0.82 -4.60
C GLY A 124 -13.60 -1.88 -5.00
N LEU A 125 -13.86 -2.65 -6.06
CA LEU A 125 -12.91 -3.62 -6.62
C LEU A 125 -11.66 -2.92 -7.18
N VAL A 126 -11.84 -1.82 -7.92
CA VAL A 126 -10.72 -1.01 -8.45
C VAL A 126 -9.88 -0.45 -7.31
N MET A 127 -10.50 0.19 -6.31
CA MET A 127 -9.77 0.74 -5.15
C MET A 127 -9.00 -0.34 -4.37
N THR A 128 -9.57 -1.54 -4.25
CA THR A 128 -8.91 -2.65 -3.58
C THR A 128 -7.68 -3.14 -4.36
N ASP A 129 -7.75 -3.15 -5.69
CA ASP A 129 -6.60 -3.49 -6.53
C ASP A 129 -5.48 -2.45 -6.44
N GLU A 130 -5.82 -1.16 -6.48
CA GLU A 130 -4.85 -0.06 -6.28
C GLU A 130 -4.17 -0.18 -4.91
N THR A 131 -4.95 -0.44 -3.86
CA THR A 131 -4.41 -0.64 -2.50
C THR A 131 -3.45 -1.84 -2.45
N LYS A 132 -3.77 -2.94 -3.14
CA LYS A 132 -2.89 -4.12 -3.25
C LYS A 132 -1.56 -3.75 -3.90
N GLN A 133 -1.60 -2.96 -4.98
CA GLN A 133 -0.39 -2.51 -5.67
C GLN A 133 0.46 -1.60 -4.77
N SER A 134 -0.15 -0.70 -4.00
CA SER A 134 0.57 0.14 -3.03
C SER A 134 1.29 -0.69 -1.96
N PHE A 135 0.64 -1.70 -1.37
CA PHE A 135 1.29 -2.58 -0.40
C PHE A 135 2.45 -3.38 -1.00
N LYS A 136 2.30 -3.85 -2.24
CA LYS A 136 3.39 -4.52 -2.97
C LYS A 136 4.60 -3.59 -3.11
N HIS A 137 4.38 -2.34 -3.51
CA HIS A 137 5.44 -1.33 -3.63
C HIS A 137 6.12 -1.04 -2.29
N ILE A 138 5.33 -0.88 -1.21
CA ILE A 138 5.85 -0.72 0.16
C ILE A 138 6.72 -1.94 0.56
N SER A 139 6.29 -3.15 0.24
CA SER A 139 7.07 -4.36 0.53
C SER A 139 8.42 -4.35 -0.18
N GLN A 140 8.44 -3.95 -1.46
CA GLN A 140 9.67 -3.86 -2.26
C GLN A 140 10.63 -2.82 -1.68
N MET A 141 10.14 -1.62 -1.36
CA MET A 141 10.95 -0.57 -0.74
C MET A 141 11.51 -1.00 0.63
N THR A 142 10.70 -1.69 1.44
CA THR A 142 11.15 -2.18 2.75
C THR A 142 12.28 -3.21 2.60
N ASN A 143 12.20 -4.09 1.59
CA ASN A 143 13.26 -5.06 1.31
C ASN A 143 14.53 -4.37 0.78
N GLN A 144 14.40 -3.33 -0.05
CA GLN A 144 15.54 -2.53 -0.52
C GLN A 144 16.24 -1.84 0.66
N ILE A 145 15.51 -1.18 1.55
CA ILE A 145 16.06 -0.56 2.76
C ILE A 145 16.80 -1.59 3.62
N ALA A 146 16.24 -2.79 3.79
CA ALA A 146 16.89 -3.85 4.54
C ALA A 146 18.24 -4.27 3.92
N SER A 147 18.31 -4.35 2.59
CA SER A 147 19.55 -4.64 1.86
C SER A 147 20.57 -3.50 1.97
N GLU A 148 20.13 -2.25 1.87
CA GLU A 148 21.01 -1.08 2.02
C GLU A 148 21.59 -1.00 3.44
N LEU A 149 20.79 -1.33 4.47
CA LEU A 149 21.27 -1.41 5.84
C LEU A 149 22.33 -2.50 6.04
N GLN A 150 22.20 -3.65 5.37
CA GLN A 150 23.25 -4.68 5.39
C GLN A 150 24.56 -4.18 4.77
N ASN A 151 24.49 -3.50 3.62
CA ASN A 151 25.67 -2.91 2.99
C ASN A 151 26.30 -1.83 3.88
N MET A 152 25.48 -0.98 4.51
CA MET A 152 25.94 0.05 5.43
C MET A 152 26.68 -0.55 6.63
N ASN A 153 26.17 -1.63 7.21
CA ASN A 153 26.85 -2.33 8.31
C ASN A 153 28.23 -2.83 7.88
N ALA A 154 28.36 -3.40 6.68
CA ALA A 154 29.67 -3.81 6.15
C ALA A 154 30.64 -2.64 5.98
N THR A 155 30.17 -1.50 5.45
CA THR A 155 30.99 -0.28 5.36
C THR A 155 31.42 0.24 6.74
N VAL A 156 30.55 0.15 7.74
CA VAL A 156 30.87 0.55 9.12
C VAL A 156 31.93 -0.37 9.74
N GLU A 157 31.87 -1.67 9.50
CA GLU A 157 32.90 -2.62 9.94
C GLU A 157 34.26 -2.31 9.29
N GLU A 158 34.29 -2.05 7.98
CA GLU A 158 35.52 -1.67 7.25
C GLU A 158 36.10 -0.35 7.78
N LEU A 159 35.25 0.65 8.03
CA LEU A 159 35.67 1.93 8.62
C LEU A 159 36.25 1.75 10.03
N SER A 160 35.65 0.87 10.83
CA SER A 160 36.17 0.55 12.17
C SER A 160 37.54 -0.10 12.11
N ALA A 161 37.77 -1.02 11.16
CA ALA A 161 39.09 -1.63 10.94
C ALA A 161 40.12 -0.59 10.49
N GLY A 162 39.77 0.27 9.52
CA GLY A 162 40.66 1.34 9.06
C GLY A 162 41.01 2.34 10.17
N ALA A 163 40.06 2.67 11.05
CA ALA A 163 40.33 3.52 12.21
C ALA A 163 41.33 2.89 13.20
N GLN A 164 41.29 1.57 13.37
CA GLN A 164 42.26 0.84 14.20
C GLN A 164 43.66 0.86 13.57
N GLU A 165 43.77 0.66 12.26
CA GLU A 165 45.04 0.75 11.53
C GLU A 165 45.65 2.16 11.62
N ILE A 166 44.83 3.20 11.45
CA ILE A 166 45.28 4.59 11.60
C ILE A 166 45.78 4.85 13.03
N SER A 167 45.07 4.35 14.04
CA SER A 167 45.48 4.49 15.43
C SER A 167 46.82 3.78 15.70
N ALA A 168 47.05 2.60 15.10
CA ALA A 168 48.30 1.88 15.23
C ALA A 168 49.46 2.65 14.56
N ALA A 169 49.26 3.11 13.32
CA ALA A 169 50.26 3.91 12.60
C ALA A 169 50.60 5.22 13.34
N SER A 170 49.62 5.86 13.99
CA SER A 170 49.87 7.05 14.82
C SER A 170 50.75 6.76 16.04
N ASN A 171 50.61 5.58 16.64
CA ASN A 171 51.47 5.15 17.75
C ASN A 171 52.90 4.88 17.27
N ASP A 172 53.06 4.24 16.12
CA ASP A 172 54.37 3.99 15.50
C ASP A 172 55.09 5.31 15.18
N ILE A 173 54.39 6.29 14.58
CA ILE A 173 54.93 7.62 14.32
C ILE A 173 55.41 8.30 15.61
N THR A 174 54.64 8.14 16.70
CA THR A 174 55.01 8.70 18.00
C THR A 174 56.28 8.04 18.54
N ALA A 175 56.41 6.72 18.41
CA ALA A 175 57.60 5.98 18.83
C ALA A 175 58.84 6.36 18.00
N ILE A 176 58.72 6.42 16.67
CA ILE A 176 59.81 6.86 15.78
C ILE A 176 60.23 8.30 16.08
N SER A 177 59.27 9.19 16.34
CA SER A 177 59.55 10.59 16.68
C SER A 177 60.29 10.71 18.01
N LYS A 178 59.97 9.84 18.99
CA LYS A 178 60.67 9.74 20.27
C LYS A 178 62.12 9.30 20.07
N GLU A 179 62.33 8.20 19.33
CA GLU A 179 63.65 7.67 19.01
C GLU A 179 64.52 8.70 18.25
N SER A 180 63.93 9.39 17.28
CA SER A 180 64.62 10.45 16.53
C SER A 180 65.01 11.63 17.43
N SER A 181 64.17 11.99 18.42
CA SER A 181 64.50 13.05 19.39
C SER A 181 65.67 12.63 20.28
N ASP A 182 65.67 11.38 20.77
CA ASP A 182 66.74 10.85 21.61
C ASP A 182 68.05 10.79 20.80
N GLY A 183 68.02 10.32 19.54
CA GLY A 183 69.18 10.30 18.66
C GLY A 183 69.74 11.70 18.33
N ILE A 184 68.88 12.71 18.17
CA ILE A 184 69.33 14.11 18.01
C ILE A 184 70.07 14.59 19.26
N GLN A 185 69.63 14.17 20.45
CA GLN A 185 70.26 14.54 21.71
C GLN A 185 71.66 13.90 21.86
N ASP A 186 71.81 12.64 21.44
CA ASP A 186 73.11 11.96 21.40
C ASP A 186 74.07 12.62 20.39
N ILE A 187 73.57 13.03 19.23
CA ILE A 187 74.35 13.77 18.23
C ILE A 187 74.80 15.12 18.79
N ALA A 188 73.92 15.85 19.49
CA ALA A 188 74.26 17.12 20.11
C ALA A 188 75.37 16.95 21.17
N ALA A 189 75.28 15.94 22.02
CA ALA A 189 76.32 15.63 23.02
C ALA A 189 77.66 15.28 22.34
N SER A 190 77.63 14.45 21.30
CA SER A 190 78.83 14.10 20.53
C SER A 190 79.47 15.34 19.85
N ALA A 191 78.66 16.27 19.36
CA ALA A 191 79.13 17.52 18.78
C ALA A 191 79.80 18.42 19.83
N GLU A 192 79.30 18.45 21.07
CA GLU A 192 79.94 19.17 22.19
C GLU A 192 81.32 18.56 22.54
N GLU A 193 81.42 17.23 22.63
CA GLU A 193 82.70 16.54 22.86
C GLU A 193 83.70 16.80 21.72
N GLN A 194 83.21 16.82 20.49
CA GLN A 194 84.04 17.09 19.31
C GLN A 194 84.54 18.54 19.30
N LEU A 195 83.71 19.51 19.73
CA LEU A 195 84.12 20.90 19.91
C LEU A 195 85.22 21.03 20.98
N ALA A 196 85.05 20.39 22.14
CA ALA A 196 86.06 20.39 23.20
C ALA A 196 87.40 19.80 22.73
N SER A 197 87.34 18.68 21.98
CA SER A 197 88.54 18.06 21.39
C SER A 197 89.23 18.99 20.39
N MET A 198 88.47 19.74 19.59
CA MET A 198 89.02 20.73 18.65
C MET A 198 89.70 21.90 19.38
N GLU A 199 89.16 22.35 20.52
CA GLU A 199 89.80 23.37 21.35
C GLU A 199 91.15 22.87 21.91
N GLU A 200 91.23 21.61 22.35
CA GLU A 200 92.47 20.99 22.83
C GLU A 200 93.52 20.85 21.71
N ILE A 201 93.10 20.42 20.52
CA ILE A 201 93.96 20.35 19.32
C ILE A 201 94.50 21.74 18.99
N SER A 202 93.65 22.76 19.00
CA SER A 202 94.04 24.15 18.73
C SER A 202 95.08 24.65 19.74
N SER A 203 94.86 24.40 21.03
CA SER A 203 95.81 24.73 22.10
C SER A 203 97.16 24.02 21.94
N SER A 204 97.13 22.74 21.59
CA SER A 204 98.33 21.93 21.32
C SER A 204 99.09 22.46 20.10
N ALA A 205 98.39 22.87 19.04
CA ALA A 205 98.99 23.46 17.86
C ALA A 205 99.71 24.79 18.18
N LEU A 206 99.09 25.67 18.99
CA LEU A 206 99.74 26.90 19.48
C LEU A 206 100.99 26.60 20.33
N THR A 207 100.93 25.55 21.15
CA THR A 207 102.08 25.12 21.96
C THR A 207 103.22 24.62 21.06
N LEU A 208 102.93 23.80 20.05
CA LEU A 208 103.89 23.31 19.07
C LEU A 208 104.50 24.45 18.24
N GLU A 209 103.70 25.45 17.85
CA GLU A 209 104.17 26.67 17.18
C GLU A 209 105.19 27.38 18.05
N ARG A 210 104.86 27.66 19.32
CA ARG A 210 105.78 28.29 20.27
C ARG A 210 107.08 27.50 20.44
N MET A 211 106.99 26.18 20.62
CA MET A 211 108.18 25.31 20.72
C MET A 211 109.04 25.35 19.45
N SER A 212 108.40 25.41 18.28
CA SER A 212 109.09 25.52 17.00
C SER A 212 109.80 26.87 16.84
N GLU A 213 109.20 27.97 17.34
CA GLU A 213 109.86 29.28 17.40
C GLU A 213 111.04 29.31 18.36
N GLU A 214 110.89 28.73 19.56
CA GLU A 214 111.97 28.60 20.54
C GLU A 214 113.15 27.80 19.96
N LEU A 215 112.87 26.64 19.33
CA LEU A 215 113.88 25.84 18.63
C LEU A 215 114.55 26.63 17.51
N ARG A 216 113.78 27.35 16.69
CA ARG A 216 114.32 28.23 15.63
C ARG A 216 115.27 29.26 16.21
N ASP A 217 114.93 29.90 17.33
CA ASP A 217 115.76 30.92 17.94
C ASP A 217 117.02 30.33 18.61
N LEU A 218 116.92 29.17 19.25
CA LEU A 218 118.08 28.38 19.70
C LEU A 218 119.03 28.06 18.54
N THR A 219 118.53 27.60 17.40
CA THR A 219 119.39 27.30 16.23
C THR A 219 120.05 28.55 15.63
N LYS A 220 119.44 29.74 15.74
CA LYS A 220 120.09 31.01 15.35
C LYS A 220 121.29 31.34 16.23
N GLN A 221 121.29 30.98 17.52
CA GLN A 221 122.46 31.17 18.39
C GLN A 221 123.65 30.27 18.01
N PHE A 222 123.37 29.12 17.38
CA PHE A 222 124.40 28.20 16.87
C PHE A 222 124.78 28.45 15.41
N LYS A 223 124.23 29.49 14.75
CA LYS A 223 124.77 29.96 13.47
C LYS A 223 126.13 30.60 13.73
N VAL A 224 127.16 29.79 13.52
CA VAL A 224 128.54 30.26 13.35
C VAL A 224 128.59 31.05 12.05
N ASP A 225 128.93 32.34 12.16
CA ASP A 225 129.23 33.19 11.01
C ASP A 225 130.25 32.47 10.11
N LYS A 226 129.95 32.41 8.81
CA LYS A 226 130.92 32.00 7.79
C LYS A 226 131.91 33.12 7.55
#